data_AF-A0A2V5XXY7-F1
#
_entry.id   AF-A0A2V5XXY7-F1
#
_cell.length_a   1.000
_cell.length_b   1.000
_cell.length_c   1.000
_cell.angle_alpha   90.00
_cell.angle_beta   90.00
_cell.angle_gamma   90.00
#
_symmetry.space_group_name_H-M   'P 1'
#
loop_
_entity.id
_entity.type
_entity.pdbx_description
1 polymer ?
#
loop_
_entity_poly.entity_id
_entity_poly.type
_entity_poly.pdbx_seq_one_letter_code
_entity_poly.pdbx_strand_id
1 'polypeptide(L)'
;MREIRKATSLNCKSGVSAFVSRRTVIAHWLIPAEPAHGFFQGVINDLARRYDAPLFEPHVTVHVASNRADAAETAISKYSLCNSH
;
A
#
# COMPACT_ATOMS: atom_id res chain seq x y z
N MET A 1 24.55 39.71 -5.87
CA MET A 1 25.95 39.46 -5.47
C MET A 1 25.88 38.55 -4.24
N ARG A 2 26.28 37.26 -4.20
CA ARG A 2 26.98 36.36 -5.10
C ARG A 2 26.26 35.00 -5.16
N GLU A 3 26.37 34.40 -6.32
CA GLU A 3 25.93 33.08 -6.74
C GLU A 3 26.98 32.03 -6.39
N ILE A 4 26.57 30.84 -5.93
CA ILE A 4 27.40 29.64 -6.00
C ILE A 4 26.58 28.54 -6.68
N ARG A 5 26.74 28.44 -8.00
CA ARG A 5 26.34 27.27 -8.77
C ARG A 5 27.33 26.14 -8.49
N LYS A 6 26.81 24.97 -8.12
CA LYS A 6 27.50 23.68 -8.31
C LYS A 6 26.63 22.84 -9.22
N ALA A 7 26.80 23.07 -10.52
CA ALA A 7 26.49 22.06 -11.52
C ALA A 7 27.58 20.98 -11.42
N THR A 8 27.19 19.76 -11.05
CA THR A 8 27.97 18.58 -11.42
C THR A 8 27.33 18.01 -12.67
N SER A 9 28.00 18.29 -13.78
CA SER A 9 27.70 17.84 -15.12
C SER A 9 27.77 16.31 -15.24
N LEU A 10 26.74 15.76 -15.88
CA LEU A 10 26.65 14.54 -16.68
C LEU A 10 27.39 13.26 -16.24
N ASN A 11 26.59 12.20 -16.04
CA ASN A 11 26.69 11.08 -16.99
C ASN A 11 25.35 10.36 -17.17
N CYS A 12 24.75 10.56 -18.34
CA CYS A 12 23.69 9.72 -18.86
C CYS A 12 24.29 8.35 -19.24
N LYS A 13 24.14 7.36 -18.36
CA LYS A 13 24.34 5.95 -18.69
C LYS A 13 23.11 5.17 -18.24
N SER A 14 22.37 4.68 -19.23
CA SER A 14 21.31 3.67 -19.19
C SER A 14 20.46 3.69 -17.93
N GLY A 15 19.37 4.46 -17.97
CA GLY A 15 18.32 4.42 -16.96
C GLY A 15 17.64 3.07 -16.94
N VAL A 16 18.22 2.10 -16.23
CA VAL A 16 17.41 1.10 -15.55
C VAL A 16 16.79 1.86 -14.39
N SER A 17 15.60 2.45 -14.63
CA SER A 17 14.68 2.73 -13.53
C SER A 17 14.54 1.42 -12.79
N ALA A 18 15.19 1.29 -11.63
CA ALA A 18 14.93 0.20 -10.73
C ALA A 18 13.47 0.40 -10.30
N PHE A 19 12.54 -0.18 -11.06
CA PHE A 19 11.14 -0.27 -10.72
C PHE A 19 11.09 -1.11 -9.44
N VAL A 20 11.21 -0.44 -8.30
CA VAL A 20 10.86 -1.03 -7.01
C VAL A 20 9.35 -1.27 -7.11
N SER A 21 8.97 -2.50 -7.46
CA SER A 21 7.58 -2.96 -7.43
C SER A 21 7.11 -2.79 -6.00
N ARG A 22 6.41 -1.67 -5.72
CA ARG A 22 5.80 -1.41 -4.43
C ARG A 22 4.68 -2.43 -4.28
N ARG A 23 4.99 -3.53 -3.58
CA ARG A 23 3.98 -4.52 -3.20
C ARG A 23 3.14 -3.92 -2.07
N THR A 24 2.03 -3.31 -2.44
CA THR A 24 1.05 -2.83 -1.47
C THR A 24 0.08 -3.96 -1.17
N VAL A 25 -0.27 -4.16 0.10
CA VAL A 25 -1.36 -5.05 0.52
C VAL A 25 -2.52 -4.18 0.97
N ILE A 26 -3.70 -4.41 0.43
CA ILE A 26 -4.92 -3.68 0.76
C ILE A 26 -5.86 -4.62 1.51
N ALA A 27 -6.24 -4.23 2.73
CA ALA A 27 -7.27 -4.88 3.52
C ALA A 27 -8.57 -4.06 3.41
N HIS A 28 -9.68 -4.75 3.15
CA HIS A 28 -11.01 -4.16 3.09
C HIS A 28 -11.72 -4.45 4.41
N TRP A 29 -12.16 -3.39 5.08
CA TRP A 29 -12.75 -3.43 6.40
C TRP A 29 -14.21 -2.98 6.35
N LEU A 30 -15.07 -3.73 7.04
CA LEU A 30 -16.39 -3.25 7.43
C LEU A 30 -16.29 -2.67 8.83
N ILE A 31 -16.74 -1.42 8.99
CA ILE A 31 -16.84 -0.77 10.28
C ILE A 31 -18.28 -0.96 10.79
N PRO A 32 -18.49 -1.52 11.99
CA PRO A 32 -19.81 -1.58 12.59
C PRO A 32 -20.41 -0.18 12.73
N ALA A 33 -21.72 -0.05 12.51
CA ALA A 33 -22.44 1.16 12.85
C ALA A 33 -22.76 1.19 14.36
N GLU A 34 -23.13 2.36 14.87
CA GLU A 34 -23.71 2.47 16.21
C GLU A 34 -25.04 1.68 16.31
N PRO A 35 -25.36 1.09 17.48
CA PRO A 35 -24.64 1.17 18.76
C PRO A 35 -23.51 0.13 18.94
N ALA A 36 -23.31 -0.76 17.96
CA ALA A 36 -22.36 -1.86 18.08
C ALA A 36 -20.90 -1.37 18.08
N HIS A 37 -20.62 -0.30 17.33
CA HIS A 37 -19.31 0.35 17.33
C HIS A 37 -18.87 0.75 18.73
N GLY A 38 -19.66 1.56 19.44
CA GLY A 38 -19.33 2.01 20.80
C GLY A 38 -19.15 0.84 21.78
N PHE A 39 -19.98 -0.20 21.67
CA PHE A 39 -19.81 -1.42 22.46
C PHE A 39 -18.45 -2.08 22.22
N PHE A 40 -18.09 -2.34 20.96
CA PHE A 40 -16.82 -3.01 20.63
C PHE A 40 -15.61 -2.13 20.95
N GLN A 41 -15.70 -0.81 20.73
CA GLN A 41 -14.65 0.12 21.11
C GLN A 41 -14.39 0.07 22.62
N GLY A 42 -15.44 0.00 23.43
CA GLY A 42 -15.32 -0.14 24.88
C GLY A 42 -14.58 -1.42 25.29
N VAL A 43 -14.93 -2.56 24.68
CA VAL A 43 -14.27 -3.85 24.92
C VAL A 43 -12.81 -3.83 24.50
N ILE A 44 -12.50 -3.30 23.30
CA ILE A 44 -11.13 -3.18 22.79
C ILE A 44 -10.29 -2.31 23.73
N ASN A 45 -10.80 -1.14 24.12
CA ASN A 45 -10.08 -0.23 25.03
C ASN A 45 -9.75 -0.90 26.35
N ASP A 46 -10.69 -1.64 26.90
CA ASP A 46 -10.51 -2.30 28.18
C ASP A 46 -9.49 -3.44 28.11
N LEU A 47 -9.55 -4.27 27.05
CA LEU A 47 -8.56 -5.33 26.83
C LEU A 47 -7.16 -4.76 26.54
N ALA A 48 -7.06 -3.71 25.72
CA ALA A 48 -5.79 -3.07 25.39
C ALA A 48 -5.06 -2.57 26.65
N ARG A 49 -5.79 -1.93 27.56
CA ARG A 49 -5.25 -1.49 28.86
C ARG A 49 -4.85 -2.67 29.75
N ARG A 50 -5.65 -3.74 29.81
CA ARG A 50 -5.39 -4.91 30.67
C ARG A 50 -4.15 -5.69 30.25
N TYR A 51 -3.82 -5.69 28.97
CA TYR A 51 -2.75 -6.52 28.40
C TYR A 51 -1.65 -5.73 27.71
N ASP A 52 -1.60 -4.40 27.87
CA ASP A 52 -0.65 -3.50 27.20
C ASP A 52 -0.59 -3.73 25.68
N ALA A 53 -1.77 -3.85 25.06
CA ALA A 53 -1.92 -4.12 23.63
C ALA A 53 -2.30 -2.85 22.85
N PRO A 54 -1.97 -2.77 21.55
CA PRO A 54 -2.32 -1.61 20.73
C PRO A 54 -3.84 -1.48 20.52
N LEU A 55 -4.32 -0.25 20.46
CA LEU A 55 -5.70 0.06 20.08
C LEU A 55 -5.90 -0.02 18.57
N PHE A 56 -7.12 -0.37 18.16
CA PHE A 56 -7.53 -0.38 16.77
C PHE A 56 -9.03 -0.07 16.64
N GLU A 57 -9.43 0.37 15.44
CA GLU A 57 -10.83 0.63 15.09
C GLU A 57 -11.61 -0.69 15.04
N PRO A 58 -12.79 -0.83 15.66
CA PRO A 58 -13.63 -2.02 15.50
C PRO A 58 -13.90 -2.28 14.02
N HIS A 59 -13.42 -3.41 13.49
CA HIS A 59 -13.63 -3.75 12.08
C HIS A 59 -13.73 -5.26 11.85
N VAL A 60 -14.38 -5.62 10.74
CA VAL A 60 -14.35 -6.97 10.18
C VAL A 60 -13.57 -6.92 8.88
N THR A 61 -12.47 -7.68 8.81
CA THR A 61 -11.72 -7.84 7.56
C THR A 61 -12.47 -8.81 6.65
N VAL A 62 -12.96 -8.33 5.52
CA VAL A 62 -13.68 -9.17 4.54
C VAL A 62 -12.77 -9.71 3.45
N HIS A 63 -11.70 -8.98 3.12
CA HIS A 63 -10.79 -9.36 2.04
C HIS A 63 -9.44 -8.67 2.20
N VAL A 64 -8.36 -9.40 1.92
CA VAL A 64 -6.99 -8.88 1.87
C VAL A 64 -6.37 -9.30 0.54
N ALA A 65 -5.89 -8.34 -0.24
CA ALA A 65 -5.25 -8.61 -1.52
C ALA A 65 -3.96 -7.83 -1.72
N SER A 66 -3.03 -8.42 -2.47
CA SER A 66 -1.86 -7.68 -2.97
C SER A 66 -2.29 -6.80 -4.14
N ASN A 67 -2.13 -5.49 -4.01
CA ASN A 67 -2.19 -4.56 -5.12
C ASN A 67 -0.88 -4.66 -5.90
N ARG A 68 -0.82 -5.62 -6.82
CA ARG A 68 0.25 -5.74 -7.79
C ARG A 68 -0.02 -4.75 -8.93
N ALA A 69 0.53 -3.55 -8.80
CA ALA A 69 0.49 -2.56 -9.88
C ALA A 69 1.09 -3.10 -11.20
N ASP A 70 2.02 -4.06 -11.10
CA ASP A 70 2.67 -4.74 -12.23
C ASP A 70 1.83 -5.88 -12.85
N ALA A 71 0.76 -6.34 -12.20
CA ALA A 71 -0.03 -7.47 -12.72
C ALA A 71 -0.82 -7.09 -13.98
N ALA A 72 -1.35 -5.88 -14.04
CA ALA A 72 -2.07 -5.38 -15.22
C ALA A 72 -1.11 -5.17 -16.40
N GLU A 73 0.03 -4.53 -16.17
CA GLU A 73 1.05 -4.29 -17.21
C GLU A 73 1.65 -5.60 -17.73
N THR A 74 1.93 -6.55 -16.83
CA THR A 74 2.45 -7.89 -17.21
C THR A 74 1.40 -8.68 -18.00
N ALA A 75 0.12 -8.60 -17.63
CA ALA A 75 -0.95 -9.26 -18.37
C ALA A 75 -1.08 -8.68 -19.79
N ILE A 76 -1.10 -7.35 -19.93
CA ILE A 76 -1.21 -6.68 -21.23
C ILE A 76 -0.01 -7.02 -22.14
N SER A 77 1.22 -6.99 -21.59
CA SER A 77 2.44 -7.36 -22.32
C SER A 77 2.43 -8.83 -22.78
N LYS A 78 1.89 -9.73 -21.95
CA LYS A 78 1.81 -11.16 -22.30
C LYS A 78 0.84 -11.44 -23.45
N TYR A 79 -0.25 -10.66 -23.56
CA TYR A 79 -1.18 -10.80 -24.67
C TYR A 79 -0.70 -10.11 -25.96
N SER A 80 0.09 -9.04 -25.87
CA SER A 80 0.62 -8.36 -27.07
C SER A 80 1.70 -9.17 -27.81
N LEU A 81 2.43 -10.03 -27.09
CA LEU A 81 3.43 -10.95 -27.67
C LEU A 81 2.80 -12.15 -28.41
N CYS A 82 1.57 -12.53 -28.11
CA CYS A 82 0.90 -13.66 -28.76
C CYS A 82 0.21 -13.31 -30.10
N ASN A 83 0.18 -12.03 -30.49
CA ASN A 83 -0.49 -11.56 -31.73
C ASN A 83 0.47 -11.23 -32.88
N SER A 84 1.74 -11.64 -32.77
CA SER A 84 2.72 -11.54 -33.86
C SER A 84 2.89 -12.90 -34.55
N HIS A 85 1.89 -13.31 -35.31
CA HIS A 85 1.98 -14.40 -36.28
C HIS A 85 1.35 -13.97 -37.61
#